data_AF-A0A7T0JMV5-F1
#
_entry.id   AF-A0A7T0JMV5-F1
#
_cell.length_a   1.000
_cell.length_b   1.000
_cell.length_c   1.000
_cell.angle_alpha   90.00
_cell.angle_beta   90.00
_cell.angle_gamma   90.00
#
_symmetry.space_group_name_H-M   'P 1'
#
loop_
_entity.id
_entity.type
_entity.pdbx_description
1 polymer ?
#
loop_
_entity_poly.entity_id
_entity_poly.type
_entity_poly.pdbx_seq_one_letter_code
_entity_poly.pdbx_strand_id
1 'polypeptide(L)'
;MNTATNQSAVPANAWQVNITLDDIIPSGDVPKKYPHLYTEKSWKWAVLQRKHNGLSMAFRKIGKTLFVNTRVLAECIDSQIDT
;
A
#
# COMPACT_ATOMS: atom_id res chain seq x y z
N MET A 1 8.87 -44.50 12.43
CA MET A 1 8.82 -43.59 11.25
C MET A 1 7.38 -43.16 11.09
N ASN A 2 7.08 -41.86 11.21
CA ASN A 2 5.86 -41.19 10.74
C ASN A 2 6.12 -39.68 10.79
N THR A 3 6.57 -39.11 9.67
CA THR A 3 6.73 -37.67 9.47
C THR A 3 5.43 -37.12 8.88
N ALA A 4 4.68 -36.39 9.68
CA ALA A 4 3.59 -35.55 9.20
C ALA A 4 3.57 -34.24 9.99
N THR A 5 4.59 -33.39 9.77
CA THR A 5 4.52 -32.00 10.21
C THR A 5 3.71 -31.23 9.18
N ASN A 6 2.40 -31.23 9.41
CA ASN A 6 1.46 -30.29 8.80
C ASN A 6 1.80 -28.88 9.31
N GLN A 7 2.44 -28.07 8.48
CA GLN A 7 2.63 -26.64 8.71
C GLN A 7 2.54 -25.90 7.38
N SER A 8 1.35 -25.35 7.09
CA SER A 8 1.17 -23.98 6.57
C SER A 8 -0.32 -23.71 6.35
N ALA A 9 -1.09 -23.82 7.43
CA ALA A 9 -2.39 -23.17 7.51
C ALA A 9 -2.14 -21.72 7.98
N VAL A 10 -1.69 -20.86 7.07
CA VAL A 10 -1.82 -19.41 7.33
C VAL A 10 -3.31 -19.13 7.17
N PRO A 11 -4.03 -18.73 8.24
CA PRO A 11 -5.44 -18.48 8.11
C PRO A 11 -5.62 -17.29 7.15
N ALA A 12 -6.58 -17.39 6.24
CA ALA A 12 -6.87 -16.39 5.21
C ALA A 12 -7.23 -14.98 5.75
N ASN A 13 -7.29 -14.83 7.08
CA ASN A 13 -7.55 -13.61 7.83
C ASN A 13 -6.29 -12.89 8.33
N ALA A 14 -5.08 -13.43 8.13
CA ALA A 14 -3.84 -12.80 8.58
C ALA A 14 -3.54 -11.44 7.90
N TRP A 15 -4.26 -11.12 6.82
CA TRP A 15 -4.10 -9.91 6.02
C TRP A 15 -5.34 -9.01 6.02
N GLN A 16 -6.23 -9.13 7.01
CA GLN A 16 -7.25 -8.11 7.24
C GLN A 16 -6.61 -6.91 7.92
N VAL A 17 -5.93 -6.09 7.11
CA VAL A 17 -5.50 -4.75 7.50
C VAL A 17 -6.76 -4.01 7.94
N ASN A 18 -6.84 -3.66 9.22
CA ASN A 18 -7.93 -2.83 9.72
C ASN A 18 -7.76 -1.42 9.16
N ILE A 19 -8.27 -1.25 7.94
CA ILE A 19 -8.28 -0.01 7.19
C ILE A 19 -9.42 0.84 7.73
N THR A 20 -9.06 1.99 8.30
CA THR A 20 -10.03 2.98 8.77
C THR A 20 -10.16 4.12 7.78
N LEU A 21 -11.22 4.92 7.90
CA LEU A 21 -11.38 6.13 7.10
C LEU A 21 -10.25 7.15 7.34
N ASP A 22 -9.67 7.15 8.54
CA ASP A 22 -8.57 8.05 8.92
C ASP A 22 -7.26 7.74 8.17
N ASP A 23 -7.14 6.53 7.63
CA ASP A 23 -5.99 6.12 6.80
C ASP A 23 -6.09 6.62 5.34
N ILE A 24 -7.23 7.22 4.96
CA ILE A 24 -7.50 7.65 3.59
C ILE A 24 -7.25 9.15 3.46
N ILE A 25 -6.30 9.53 2.61
CA ILE A 25 -6.03 10.93 2.30
C ILE A 25 -6.11 11.20 0.79
N PRO A 26 -6.40 12.44 0.36
CA PRO A 26 -6.26 12.83 -1.03
C PRO A 26 -4.82 12.56 -1.51
N SER A 27 -4.68 11.97 -2.70
CA SER A 27 -3.36 11.63 -3.27
C SER A 27 -2.43 12.85 -3.34
N GLY A 28 -2.97 14.06 -3.55
CA GLY A 28 -2.19 15.30 -3.59
C GLY A 28 -1.55 15.70 -2.25
N ASP A 29 -2.03 15.18 -1.12
CA ASP A 29 -1.52 15.54 0.21
C ASP A 29 -0.45 14.58 0.72
N VAL A 30 -0.23 13.44 0.05
CA VAL A 30 0.85 12.49 0.37
C VAL A 30 2.23 13.16 0.48
N PRO A 31 2.72 13.94 -0.49
CA PRO A 31 4.05 14.57 -0.38
C PRO A 31 4.13 15.65 0.70
N LYS A 32 2.99 16.21 1.14
CA LYS A 32 2.96 17.17 2.25
C LYS A 32 3.04 16.45 3.60
N LYS A 33 2.36 15.31 3.72
CA LYS A 33 2.33 14.49 4.94
C LYS A 33 3.60 13.66 5.12
N TYR A 34 4.19 13.20 4.02
CA TYR A 34 5.41 12.38 4.01
C TYR A 34 6.51 12.98 3.11
N PRO A 35 6.98 14.20 3.41
CA PRO A 35 7.96 14.90 2.56
C PRO A 35 9.32 14.20 2.53
N HIS A 36 9.62 13.36 3.53
CA HIS A 36 10.84 12.57 3.60
C HIS A 36 10.79 11.32 2.71
N LEU A 37 9.59 10.81 2.38
CA LEU A 37 9.41 9.69 1.45
C LEU A 37 9.28 10.17 0.02
N TYR A 38 8.49 11.23 -0.20
CA TYR A 38 8.19 11.72 -1.53
C TYR A 38 8.27 13.24 -1.62
N THR A 39 9.09 13.73 -2.55
CA THR A 39 8.93 15.08 -3.12
C THR A 39 7.73 15.10 -4.06
N GLU A 40 7.13 16.27 -4.32
CA GLU A 40 5.99 16.38 -5.25
C GLU A 40 6.27 15.76 -6.62
N LYS A 41 7.47 15.96 -7.17
CA LYS A 41 7.87 15.42 -8.47
C LYS A 41 7.96 13.90 -8.43
N SER A 42 8.65 13.34 -7.42
CA SER A 42 8.78 11.88 -7.26
C SER A 42 7.43 11.21 -7.03
N TRP A 43 6.53 11.87 -6.30
CA TRP A 43 5.18 11.37 -6.05
C TRP A 43 4.36 11.31 -7.33
N LYS A 44 4.35 12.37 -8.16
CA LYS A 44 3.64 12.36 -9.45
C LYS A 44 4.11 11.19 -10.32
N TRP A 45 5.41 10.92 -10.35
CA TRP A 45 5.97 9.76 -11.03
C TRP A 45 5.49 8.42 -10.43
N ALA A 46 5.53 8.28 -9.11
CA ALA A 46 5.05 7.08 -8.42
C ALA A 46 3.56 6.81 -8.69
N VAL A 47 2.72 7.86 -8.71
CA VAL A 47 1.29 7.76 -9.03
C VAL A 47 1.07 7.34 -10.48
N LEU A 48 1.82 7.90 -11.43
CA LEU A 48 1.74 7.53 -12.85
C LEU A 48 2.13 6.07 -13.07
N GLN A 49 3.20 5.63 -12.41
CA GLN A 49 3.75 4.28 -12.51
C GLN A 49 3.16 3.29 -11.49
N ARG A 50 2.06 3.66 -10.79
CA ARG A 50 1.51 2.88 -9.68
C ARG A 50 1.18 1.41 -10.00
N LYS A 51 0.89 1.12 -11.27
CA LYS A 51 0.61 -0.23 -11.75
C LYS A 51 1.87 -1.08 -11.93
N HIS A 52 3.00 -0.42 -12.22
CA HIS A 52 4.28 -1.07 -12.51
C HIS A 52 5.15 -1.20 -11.26
N ASN A 53 5.02 -0.28 -10.30
CA ASN A 53 5.78 -0.29 -9.05
C ASN A 53 5.02 -0.93 -7.87
N GLY A 54 3.97 -1.71 -8.13
CA GLY A 54 3.21 -2.40 -7.08
C GLY A 54 2.34 -1.52 -6.16
N LEU A 55 2.34 -0.19 -6.32
CA LEU A 55 1.59 0.71 -5.42
C LEU A 55 0.07 0.73 -5.69
N SER A 56 -0.39 0.16 -6.79
CA SER A 56 -1.77 0.31 -7.27
C SER A 56 -2.86 -0.05 -6.25
N MET A 57 -2.59 -0.98 -5.33
CA MET A 57 -3.53 -1.42 -4.30
C MET A 57 -3.86 -0.30 -3.28
N ALA A 58 -2.92 0.61 -3.05
CA ALA A 58 -3.11 1.72 -2.12
C ALA A 58 -4.03 2.82 -2.66
N PHE A 59 -4.31 2.84 -3.96
CA PHE A 59 -5.04 3.93 -4.61
C PHE A 59 -6.51 3.58 -4.85
N ARG A 60 -7.41 4.50 -4.49
CA ARG A 60 -8.83 4.42 -4.83
C ARG A 60 -9.34 5.71 -5.45
N LYS A 61 -10.12 5.58 -6.52
CA LYS A 61 -10.78 6.73 -7.16
C LYS A 61 -12.22 6.81 -6.66
N ILE A 62 -12.59 7.97 -6.10
CA ILE A 62 -13.96 8.26 -5.64
C ILE A 62 -14.41 9.52 -6.38
N GLY A 63 -15.37 9.36 -7.30
CA GLY A 63 -15.76 10.42 -8.23
C GLY A 63 -14.58 10.87 -9.11
N LYS A 64 -14.23 12.15 -9.04
CA LYS A 64 -13.11 12.74 -9.77
C LYS A 64 -11.79 12.74 -8.99
N THR A 65 -11.82 12.40 -7.71
CA THR A 65 -10.68 12.53 -6.80
C THR A 65 -10.00 11.18 -6.60
N LEU A 66 -8.67 11.21 -6.59
CA LEU A 66 -7.83 10.07 -6.28
C LEU A 66 -7.41 10.13 -4.81
N PHE A 67 -7.71 9.07 -4.09
CA PHE A 67 -7.35 8.89 -2.68
C PHE A 67 -6.30 7.79 -2.54
N VAL A 68 -5.57 7.87 -1.44
CA VAL A 68 -4.55 6.91 -1.05
C VAL A 68 -4.83 6.44 0.36
N ASN A 69 -4.83 5.13 0.54
CA ASN A 69 -4.74 4.54 1.86
C ASN A 69 -3.26 4.49 2.27
N THR A 70 -2.89 5.25 3.29
CA THR A 70 -1.49 5.37 3.72
C THR A 70 -0.94 4.08 4.34
N ARG A 71 -1.81 3.24 4.92
CA ARG A 71 -1.43 1.97 5.52
C ARG A 71 -1.10 0.92 4.47
N VAL A 72 -1.97 0.79 3.47
CA VAL A 72 -1.73 -0.07 2.30
C VAL A 72 -0.54 0.46 1.48
N LEU A 73 -0.35 1.78 1.42
CA LEU A 73 0.83 2.36 0.77
C LEU A 73 2.12 1.90 1.45
N ALA A 74 2.18 1.91 2.79
CA ALA A 74 3.34 1.42 3.53
C ALA A 74 3.62 -0.06 3.24
N GLU A 75 2.58 -0.90 3.25
CA GLU A 75 2.71 -2.32 2.91
C GLU A 75 3.23 -2.54 1.49
N CYS A 76 2.74 -1.76 0.51
CA CYS A 76 3.23 -1.81 -0.86
C CYS A 76 4.70 -1.37 -0.99
N ILE A 77 5.19 -0.48 -0.12
CA ILE A 77 6.58 -0.03 -0.10
C ILE A 77 7.46 -1.12 0.55
N ASP A 78 7.05 -1.65 1.70
CA ASP A 78 7.81 -2.69 2.41
C ASP A 78 7.95 -3.95 1.55
N SER A 79 6.88 -4.33 0.83
CA SER A 79 6.91 -5.47 -0.10
C SER A 79 7.92 -5.30 -1.26
N GLN A 80 8.33 -4.07 -1.59
CA GLN A 80 9.36 -3.83 -2.62
C GLN A 80 10.78 -4.00 -2.10
N ILE A 81 11.00 -3.88 -0.79
CA ILE A 81 12.34 -3.99 -0.19
C ILE A 81 12.78 -5.46 -0.14
N ASP A 82 11.83 -6.38 -0.03
CA ASP A 82 12.07 -7.83 0.06
C ASP A 82 12.21 -8.55 -1.30
N THR A 83 12.25 -7.81 -2.43
CA THR A 83 12.38 -8.37 -3.79
C THR A 83 13.69 -7.97 -4.45
#